data_AF-A0A5J4JFF7-F1
#
_entry.id   AF-A0A5J4JFF7-F1
#
_cell.length_a   1.000
_cell.length_b   1.000
_cell.length_c   1.000
_cell.angle_alpha   90.00
_cell.angle_beta   90.00
_cell.angle_gamma   90.00
#
_symmetry.space_group_name_H-M   'P 1'
#
loop_
_entity.id
_entity.type
_entity.pdbx_description
1 polymer ?
#
loop_
_entity_poly.entity_id
_entity_poly.type
_entity_poly.pdbx_seq_one_letter_code
_entity_poly.pdbx_strand_id
1 'polypeptide(L)'
;MLRKKRRLLKSQKGFTLIELLAVIVILGIIAAIAIPAIGNVIKNSRFNAIKSDAIQVISAAKLYAADNDVKSGDTIKQTDLSKYLDDKDSTLKKYSVTLTTDSDGKIDYEVNGSGIDGGVTITFKNATLNEINSAKRTSDNVTIGQ
;
A
#
# COMPACT_ATOMS: atom_id res chain seq x y z
N MET A 1 31.88 -63.06 -16.72
CA MET A 1 31.23 -61.83 -17.23
C MET A 1 31.27 -60.75 -16.14
N LEU A 2 32.09 -59.68 -16.20
CA LEU A 2 31.98 -58.50 -15.30
C LEU A 2 32.96 -57.32 -15.61
N ARG A 3 33.26 -57.01 -16.89
CA ARG A 3 34.28 -55.97 -17.24
C ARG A 3 33.75 -54.65 -17.85
N LYS A 4 32.45 -54.33 -17.76
CA LYS A 4 31.87 -53.18 -18.50
C LYS A 4 31.23 -52.06 -17.66
N LYS A 5 31.47 -51.96 -16.33
CA LYS A 5 30.86 -50.92 -15.47
C LYS A 5 31.75 -49.73 -15.06
N ARG A 6 33.03 -49.67 -15.44
CA ARG A 6 33.95 -48.59 -15.00
C ARG A 6 33.95 -47.31 -15.85
N ARG A 7 33.26 -47.29 -16.99
CA ARG A 7 33.30 -46.14 -17.93
C ARG A 7 32.21 -45.09 -17.69
N LEU A 8 31.18 -45.42 -16.89
CA LEU A 8 30.06 -44.51 -16.58
C LEU A 8 30.34 -43.55 -15.41
N LEU A 9 31.42 -43.76 -14.64
CA LEU A 9 31.75 -42.97 -13.45
C LEU A 9 32.83 -41.89 -13.70
N LYS A 10 33.26 -41.67 -14.96
CA LYS A 10 34.45 -40.88 -15.28
C LYS A 10 34.22 -39.54 -16.00
N SER A 11 33.01 -38.99 -16.02
CA SER A 11 32.74 -37.69 -16.66
C SER A 11 32.00 -36.66 -15.80
N GLN A 12 32.24 -36.66 -14.49
CA GLN A 12 31.86 -35.51 -13.66
C GLN A 12 32.82 -34.36 -13.98
N LYS A 13 32.50 -33.54 -15.00
CA LYS A 13 33.18 -32.27 -15.23
C LYS A 13 32.83 -31.37 -14.04
N GLY A 14 33.80 -31.11 -13.16
CA GLY A 14 33.62 -30.22 -12.02
C GLY A 14 33.43 -28.77 -12.49
N PHE A 15 32.57 -28.03 -11.79
CA PHE A 15 32.39 -26.59 -11.97
C PHE A 15 33.68 -25.86 -11.58
N THR A 16 34.12 -24.89 -12.37
CA THR A 16 35.33 -24.13 -12.03
C THR A 16 35.00 -22.99 -11.06
N LEU A 17 35.95 -22.63 -10.19
CA LEU A 17 35.77 -21.49 -9.28
C LEU A 17 35.62 -20.16 -10.06
N ILE A 18 36.28 -20.05 -11.22
CA ILE A 18 36.19 -18.85 -12.07
C ILE A 18 34.80 -18.69 -12.70
N GLU A 19 34.13 -19.78 -13.07
CA GLU A 19 32.74 -19.75 -13.55
C GLU A 19 31.79 -19.30 -12.44
N LEU A 20 31.98 -19.80 -11.22
CA LEU A 20 31.15 -19.38 -10.08
C LEU A 20 31.39 -17.91 -9.73
N LEU A 21 32.64 -17.44 -9.79
CA LEU A 21 33.01 -16.05 -9.55
C LEU A 21 32.34 -15.10 -10.54
N ALA A 22 32.38 -15.42 -11.84
CA ALA A 22 31.76 -14.59 -12.87
C ALA A 22 30.24 -14.45 -12.66
N VAL A 23 29.56 -15.53 -12.25
CA VAL A 23 28.11 -15.52 -12.00
C VAL A 23 27.75 -14.63 -10.81
N ILE A 24 28.45 -14.74 -9.67
CA ILE A 24 28.14 -13.91 -8.49
C ILE A 24 28.41 -12.42 -8.73
N VAL A 25 29.40 -12.09 -9.58
CA VAL A 25 29.69 -10.69 -9.97
C VAL A 25 28.52 -10.12 -10.77
N ILE A 26 28.02 -10.86 -11.77
CA ILE A 26 26.87 -10.43 -12.58
C ILE A 26 25.62 -10.30 -11.70
N LEU A 27 25.35 -11.28 -10.82
CA LEU A 27 24.23 -11.23 -9.88
C LEU A 27 24.35 -10.03 -8.91
N GLY A 28 25.56 -9.70 -8.46
CA GLY A 28 25.81 -8.54 -7.60
C GLY A 28 25.47 -7.21 -8.27
N ILE A 29 25.86 -7.05 -9.54
CA ILE A 29 25.53 -5.84 -10.33
C ILE A 29 24.02 -5.70 -10.52
N ILE A 30 23.34 -6.79 -10.88
CA ILE A 30 21.88 -6.79 -11.06
C ILE A 30 21.18 -6.47 -9.73
N ALA A 31 21.60 -7.10 -8.63
CA ALA A 31 21.01 -6.90 -7.31
C ALA A 31 21.15 -5.44 -6.83
N ALA A 32 22.30 -4.79 -7.09
CA ALA A 32 22.55 -3.41 -6.70
C ALA A 32 21.54 -2.42 -7.31
N ILE A 33 21.07 -2.66 -8.53
CA ILE A 33 20.07 -1.82 -9.21
C ILE A 33 18.64 -2.29 -8.88
N ALA A 34 18.42 -3.59 -8.87
CA ALA A 34 17.07 -4.18 -8.73
C ALA A 34 16.47 -3.94 -7.34
N ILE A 35 17.25 -4.10 -6.26
CA ILE A 35 16.77 -3.96 -4.88
C ILE A 35 16.16 -2.58 -4.60
N PRO A 36 16.84 -1.44 -4.83
CA PRO A 36 16.26 -0.13 -4.57
C PRO A 36 15.06 0.17 -5.49
N ALA A 37 15.12 -0.24 -6.77
CA ALA A 37 14.04 -0.03 -7.71
C ALA A 37 12.75 -0.77 -7.29
N ILE A 38 12.86 -2.06 -6.98
CA ILE A 38 11.73 -2.89 -6.52
C ILE A 38 11.21 -2.38 -5.18
N GLY A 39 12.10 -2.00 -4.25
CA GLY A 39 11.71 -1.41 -2.98
C GLY A 39 10.85 -0.16 -3.14
N ASN A 40 11.21 0.75 -4.06
CA ASN A 40 10.41 1.94 -4.35
C ASN A 40 9.03 1.60 -4.96
N VAL A 41 8.97 0.63 -5.87
CA VAL A 41 7.70 0.17 -6.48
C VAL A 41 6.78 -0.41 -5.41
N ILE A 42 7.31 -1.28 -4.53
CA ILE A 42 6.54 -1.86 -3.43
C ILE A 42 5.99 -0.75 -2.52
N LYS A 43 6.83 0.21 -2.11
CA LYS A 43 6.38 1.35 -1.28
C LYS A 43 5.29 2.17 -1.97
N ASN A 44 5.39 2.39 -3.28
CA ASN A 44 4.36 3.10 -4.03
C ASN A 44 3.04 2.31 -4.10
N SER A 45 3.10 0.99 -4.26
CA SER A 45 1.91 0.12 -4.20
C SER A 45 1.25 0.16 -2.82
N ARG A 46 2.04 0.14 -1.73
CA ARG A 46 1.51 0.27 -0.36
C ARG A 46 0.86 1.63 -0.12
N PHE A 47 1.49 2.71 -0.61
CA PHE A 47 0.90 4.06 -0.58
C PHE A 47 -0.47 4.08 -1.27
N ASN A 48 -0.57 3.47 -2.45
CA ASN A 48 -1.83 3.40 -3.21
C ASN A 48 -2.87 2.51 -2.52
N ALA A 49 -2.47 1.45 -1.82
CA ALA A 49 -3.36 0.62 -1.03
C ALA A 49 -3.99 1.41 0.13
N ILE A 50 -3.17 2.10 0.93
CA ILE A 50 -3.66 2.97 2.03
C ILE A 50 -4.60 4.06 1.50
N LYS A 51 -4.25 4.65 0.36
CA LYS A 51 -5.10 5.63 -0.33
C LYS A 51 -6.45 5.03 -0.75
N SER A 52 -6.43 3.81 -1.28
CA SER A 52 -7.66 3.10 -1.67
C SER A 52 -8.56 2.82 -0.47
N ASP A 53 -7.98 2.39 0.66
CA ASP A 53 -8.74 2.17 1.90
C ASP A 53 -9.44 3.47 2.36
N ALA A 54 -8.76 4.62 2.29
CA ALA A 54 -9.37 5.91 2.63
C ALA A 54 -10.54 6.28 1.68
N ILE A 55 -10.42 5.99 0.38
CA ILE A 55 -11.52 6.20 -0.59
C ILE A 55 -12.72 5.29 -0.29
N GLN A 56 -12.45 4.04 0.11
CA GLN A 56 -13.51 3.11 0.52
C GLN A 56 -14.22 3.60 1.78
N VAL A 57 -13.49 4.15 2.74
CA VAL A 57 -14.06 4.79 3.94
C VAL A 57 -14.97 5.96 3.58
N ILE A 58 -14.57 6.85 2.66
CA ILE A 58 -15.43 7.94 2.17
C ILE A 58 -16.70 7.38 1.54
N SER A 59 -16.56 6.32 0.74
CA SER A 59 -17.70 5.70 0.05
C SER A 59 -18.67 5.08 1.05
N ALA A 60 -18.16 4.40 2.09
CA ALA A 60 -18.96 3.87 3.18
C ALA A 60 -19.65 4.98 3.99
N ALA A 61 -18.96 6.10 4.23
CA ALA A 61 -19.53 7.26 4.91
C ALA A 61 -20.67 7.90 4.10
N LYS A 62 -20.56 7.95 2.78
CA LYS A 62 -21.67 8.41 1.90
C LYS A 62 -22.88 7.49 1.98
N LEU A 63 -22.67 6.18 2.05
CA LEU A 63 -23.77 5.21 2.23
C LEU A 63 -24.43 5.36 3.60
N TYR A 64 -23.61 5.46 4.66
CA TYR A 64 -24.10 5.73 6.01
C TYR A 64 -24.94 7.01 6.06
N ALA A 65 -24.47 8.07 5.42
CA ALA A 65 -25.15 9.36 5.34
C ALA A 65 -26.45 9.33 4.51
N ALA A 66 -26.60 8.38 3.59
CA ALA A 66 -27.85 8.18 2.87
C ALA A 66 -28.91 7.52 3.74
N ASP A 67 -28.49 6.63 4.64
CA ASP A 67 -29.39 5.88 5.54
C ASP A 67 -29.69 6.63 6.85
N ASN A 68 -28.90 7.65 7.20
CA ASN A 68 -28.99 8.39 8.47
C ASN A 68 -29.02 9.90 8.21
N ASP A 69 -29.83 10.67 8.95
CA ASP A 69 -29.91 12.14 8.85
C ASP A 69 -28.66 12.81 9.46
N VAL A 70 -27.52 12.68 8.79
CA VAL A 70 -26.26 13.35 9.15
C VAL A 70 -26.17 14.73 8.51
N LYS A 71 -25.55 15.67 9.21
CA LYS A 71 -25.45 17.08 8.84
C LYS A 71 -24.00 17.52 8.82
N SER A 72 -23.80 18.69 8.22
CA SER A 72 -22.51 19.37 8.29
C SER A 72 -22.09 19.61 9.74
N GLY A 73 -20.83 19.32 10.05
CA GLY A 73 -20.28 19.33 11.40
C GLY A 73 -20.35 17.97 12.11
N ASP A 74 -21.12 17.01 11.60
CA ASP A 74 -21.14 15.66 12.18
C ASP A 74 -19.85 14.91 11.88
N THR A 75 -19.49 14.02 12.81
CA THR A 75 -18.36 13.11 12.67
C THR A 75 -18.86 11.67 12.70
N ILE A 76 -18.71 10.98 11.58
CA ILE A 76 -18.97 9.54 11.46
C ILE A 76 -17.74 8.79 11.96
N LYS A 77 -17.92 7.91 12.95
CA LYS A 77 -16.83 7.13 13.53
C LYS A 77 -16.68 5.80 12.80
N GLN A 78 -15.51 5.20 12.91
CA GLN A 78 -15.25 3.84 12.40
C GLN A 78 -16.30 2.81 12.84
N THR A 79 -16.82 2.90 14.07
CA THR A 79 -17.86 1.99 14.57
C THR A 79 -19.16 2.05 13.77
N ASP A 80 -19.50 3.23 13.28
CA ASP A 80 -20.74 3.49 12.54
C ASP A 80 -20.66 2.90 11.12
N LEU A 81 -19.43 2.75 10.61
CA LEU A 81 -19.13 2.23 9.28
C LEU A 81 -18.95 0.71 9.22
N SER A 82 -18.94 0.02 10.36
CA SER A 82 -18.76 -1.44 10.44
C SER A 82 -19.80 -2.27 9.66
N LYS A 83 -20.97 -1.69 9.36
CA LYS A 83 -22.01 -2.31 8.52
C LYS A 83 -21.83 -2.06 7.02
N TYR A 84 -21.07 -1.03 6.66
CA TYR A 84 -20.93 -0.53 5.28
C TYR A 84 -19.53 -0.79 4.70
N LEU A 85 -18.57 -1.16 5.54
CA LEU A 85 -17.19 -1.43 5.16
C LEU A 85 -16.69 -2.66 5.90
N ASP A 86 -16.09 -3.60 5.16
CA ASP A 86 -15.29 -4.66 5.76
C ASP A 86 -13.84 -4.19 5.88
N ASP A 87 -13.43 -3.83 7.11
CA ASP A 87 -12.13 -3.22 7.38
C ASP A 87 -11.12 -4.16 8.04
N LYS A 88 -11.40 -5.47 8.09
CA LYS A 88 -10.56 -6.47 8.77
C LYS A 88 -9.09 -6.40 8.34
N ASP A 89 -8.86 -6.23 7.04
CA ASP A 89 -7.53 -6.14 6.45
C ASP A 89 -7.12 -4.70 6.07
N SER A 90 -7.93 -3.71 6.43
CA SER A 90 -7.66 -2.30 6.11
C SER A 90 -6.36 -1.84 6.78
N THR A 91 -5.51 -1.19 5.99
CA THR A 91 -4.27 -0.57 6.47
C THR A 91 -4.53 0.73 7.23
N LEU A 92 -5.72 1.31 7.07
CA LEU A 92 -6.17 2.50 7.77
C LEU A 92 -6.75 2.12 9.15
N LYS A 93 -6.07 2.50 10.23
CA LYS A 93 -6.50 2.20 11.59
C LYS A 93 -6.96 3.46 12.30
N LYS A 94 -8.06 3.37 13.08
CA LYS A 94 -8.65 4.48 13.83
C LYS A 94 -8.92 5.69 12.94
N TYR A 95 -9.96 5.60 12.13
CA TYR A 95 -10.39 6.67 11.25
C TYR A 95 -11.75 7.23 11.64
N SER A 96 -12.01 8.45 11.18
CA SER A 96 -13.32 9.09 11.21
C SER A 96 -13.52 9.89 9.94
N VAL A 97 -14.79 10.17 9.62
CA VAL A 97 -15.16 11.03 8.50
C VAL A 97 -15.92 12.21 9.05
N THR A 98 -15.41 13.41 8.81
CA THR A 98 -16.08 14.66 9.15
C THR A 98 -16.86 15.13 7.93
N LEU A 99 -18.09 15.59 8.14
CA LEU A 99 -18.89 16.20 7.08
C LEU A 99 -18.72 17.71 7.16
N THR A 100 -18.33 18.32 6.06
CA THR A 100 -18.24 19.78 5.92
C THR A 100 -19.14 20.24 4.79
N THR A 101 -19.48 21.52 4.76
CA THR A 101 -20.25 22.10 3.67
C THR A 101 -19.37 23.07 2.92
N ASP A 102 -19.19 22.82 1.62
CA ASP A 102 -18.48 23.74 0.75
C ASP A 102 -19.31 25.00 0.49
N SER A 103 -18.67 26.02 -0.07
CA SER A 103 -19.23 27.30 -0.53
C SER A 103 -20.47 27.14 -1.41
N ASP A 104 -20.60 26.02 -2.12
CA ASP A 104 -21.74 25.67 -2.98
C ASP A 104 -22.91 25.00 -2.23
N GLY A 105 -22.82 24.81 -0.92
CA GLY A 105 -23.84 24.11 -0.13
C GLY A 105 -23.82 22.58 -0.28
N LYS A 106 -22.79 22.03 -0.93
CA LYS A 106 -22.58 20.58 -1.06
C LYS A 106 -21.88 20.03 0.19
N ILE A 107 -22.24 18.80 0.58
CA ILE A 107 -21.57 18.11 1.66
C ILE A 107 -20.30 17.45 1.12
N ASP A 108 -19.16 17.83 1.70
CA ASP A 108 -17.88 17.18 1.54
C ASP A 108 -17.63 16.20 2.69
N TYR A 109 -16.86 15.15 2.36
CA TYR A 109 -16.52 14.06 3.27
C TYR A 109 -15.01 14.06 3.44
N GLU A 110 -14.58 14.34 4.66
CA GLU A 110 -13.19 14.56 5.00
C GLU A 110 -12.69 13.45 5.91
N VAL A 111 -11.70 12.68 5.45
CA VAL A 111 -11.15 11.57 6.22
C VAL A 111 -10.09 12.08 7.20
N ASN A 112 -10.20 11.61 8.43
CA ASN A 112 -9.21 11.76 9.48
C ASN A 112 -8.71 10.37 9.89
N GLY A 113 -7.40 10.21 10.04
CA GLY A 113 -6.81 8.94 10.47
C GLY A 113 -5.39 8.74 9.96
N SER A 114 -4.83 7.57 10.21
CA SER A 114 -3.52 7.21 9.67
C SER A 114 -3.47 5.76 9.22
N GLY A 115 -2.87 5.55 8.05
CA GLY A 115 -2.60 4.23 7.51
C GLY A 115 -1.10 3.99 7.47
N ILE A 116 -0.69 2.80 7.90
CA ILE A 116 0.71 2.41 7.99
C ILE A 116 0.85 1.03 7.36
N ASP A 117 1.69 0.94 6.33
CA ASP A 117 2.05 -0.35 5.75
C ASP A 117 3.48 -0.33 5.20
N GLY A 118 4.29 -1.32 5.61
CA GLY A 118 5.64 -1.53 5.08
C GLY A 118 6.60 -0.35 5.18
N GLY A 119 6.49 0.43 6.24
CA GLY A 119 7.29 1.64 6.46
C GLY A 119 6.83 2.86 5.66
N VAL A 120 5.67 2.78 4.99
CA VAL A 120 4.97 3.94 4.42
C VAL A 120 3.85 4.34 5.37
N THR A 121 3.83 5.61 5.76
CA THR A 121 2.81 6.21 6.61
C THR A 121 2.09 7.30 5.84
N ILE A 122 0.75 7.25 5.85
CA ILE A 122 -0.10 8.34 5.40
C ILE A 122 -0.91 8.85 6.58
N THR A 123 -0.87 10.16 6.82
CA THR A 123 -1.74 10.85 7.78
C THR A 123 -2.78 11.63 7.01
N PHE A 124 -4.05 11.35 7.24
CA PHE A 124 -5.17 12.09 6.69
C PHE A 124 -5.63 13.08 7.75
N LYS A 125 -5.60 14.37 7.41
CA LYS A 125 -6.12 15.47 8.22
C LYS A 125 -7.18 16.17 7.41
N ASN A 126 -8.44 15.96 7.76
CA ASN A 126 -9.58 16.50 7.02
C ASN A 126 -9.46 16.29 5.49
N ALA A 127 -8.96 15.13 5.08
CA ALA A 127 -8.56 14.91 3.70
C ALA A 127 -9.79 14.66 2.82
N THR A 128 -9.99 15.49 1.80
CA THR A 128 -11.08 15.33 0.83
C THR A 128 -10.76 14.25 -0.20
N LEU A 129 -11.80 13.74 -0.88
CA LEU A 129 -11.63 12.76 -1.96
C LEU A 129 -10.69 13.25 -3.07
N ASN A 130 -10.72 14.55 -3.39
CA ASN A 130 -9.88 15.14 -4.44
C ASN A 130 -8.40 15.20 -4.02
N GLU A 131 -8.12 15.58 -2.78
CA GLU A 131 -6.76 15.60 -2.24
C GLU A 131 -6.18 14.19 -2.16
N ILE A 132 -6.98 13.21 -1.71
CA ILE A 132 -6.60 11.80 -1.68
C ILE A 132 -6.30 11.32 -3.11
N ASN A 133 -7.20 11.58 -4.07
CA ASN A 133 -7.02 11.16 -5.46
C ASN A 133 -5.82 11.81 -6.18
N SER A 134 -5.48 13.04 -5.84
CA SER A 134 -4.33 13.75 -6.41
C SER A 134 -3.00 13.49 -5.68
N ALA A 135 -3.06 12.97 -4.45
CA ALA A 135 -1.86 12.71 -3.65
C ALA A 135 -0.91 11.70 -4.33
N LYS A 136 0.39 12.02 -4.24
CA LYS A 136 1.51 11.20 -4.69
C LYS A 136 2.49 10.99 -3.55
N ARG A 137 3.16 9.84 -3.54
CA ARG A 137 4.20 9.54 -2.56
C ARG A 137 5.42 10.43 -2.79
N THR A 138 5.69 11.34 -1.87
CA THR A 138 6.88 12.23 -1.90
C THR A 138 7.96 11.80 -0.91
N SER A 139 7.57 11.05 0.11
CA SER A 139 8.46 10.49 1.14
C SER A 139 7.84 9.22 1.73
N ASP A 140 8.48 8.64 2.74
CA ASP A 140 7.92 7.51 3.49
C ASP A 140 6.84 7.97 4.50
N ASN A 141 6.76 9.26 4.82
CA ASN A 141 5.75 9.84 5.72
C ASN A 141 5.05 11.03 5.05
N VAL A 142 3.81 10.81 4.60
CA VAL A 142 3.03 11.80 3.85
C VAL A 142 1.81 12.23 4.66
N THR A 143 1.52 13.53 4.64
CA THR A 143 0.26 14.07 5.16
C THR A 143 -0.59 14.53 3.98
N ILE A 144 -1.88 14.19 3.99
CA ILE A 144 -2.87 14.59 2.98
C ILE A 144 -3.99 15.36 3.70
N GLY A 145 -4.44 16.45 3.08
CA GLY A 145 -5.40 17.40 3.65
C GLY A 145 -4.74 18.45 4.54
N GLN A 146 -5.55 19.28 5.21
CA GLN A 146 -5.12 20.41 6.04
C GLN A 146 -5.52 20.24 7.51
#